data_AF-A0A7S3RF73-F1
#
_entry.id   AF-A0A7S3RF73-F1
#
_cell.length_a   1.000
_cell.length_b   1.000
_cell.length_c   1.000
_cell.angle_alpha   90.00
_cell.angle_beta   90.00
_cell.angle_gamma   90.00
#
_symmetry.space_group_name_H-M   'P 1'
#
loop_
_entity.id
_entity.type
_entity.pdbx_description
1 polymer ?
#
loop_
_entity_poly.entity_id
_entity_poly.type
_entity_poly.pdbx_seq_one_letter_code
_entity_poly.pdbx_strand_id
1 'polypeptide(L)'
;SSPAKVPLLNTLPLAVALSLDDVPSHYTAGYFNVLARRLAGTWLDYGFQVGANVCLIGLYNAAALTAERSLFFLINEHYEKDLEALATRSKQGGRGTDVVLNYLLSTSQTGVAPLYIIFNALIAALLVWAPYTILVEFSMLLSVPSILLFMWSFVALRVQQPKVNRPFRIPGGIATAVLITVVPVAISISYAAIVTTESLVGRRPARVDKEPAVPVDDEKEEPAYQIYSMLAVMIFGLIIHAIGSRFAVRRRRREAIAAAMEPKLPNAHILGWSRIEGDDNEGELDALTWRQMRAPFTPEMELRTPSVSLKTLQDERSDSLSSLGPSMAIEDAYAQVPDTVGKARSPQ
;
A
#
# COMPACT_ATOMS: atom_id res chain seq x y z
N SER A 1 17.22 16.44 12.82
CA SER A 1 17.52 15.05 13.23
C SER A 1 18.85 14.65 12.60
N SER A 2 19.77 14.04 13.34
CA SER A 2 21.04 13.60 12.74
C SER A 2 20.79 12.42 11.78
N PRO A 3 21.29 12.45 10.53
CA PRO A 3 21.05 11.40 9.53
C PRO A 3 21.58 10.02 9.96
N ALA A 4 22.47 9.97 10.97
CA ALA A 4 23.03 8.74 11.49
C ALA A 4 22.08 7.93 12.40
N LYS A 5 20.96 8.50 12.87
CA LYS A 5 20.11 7.85 13.89
C LYS A 5 19.40 6.60 13.38
N VAL A 6 18.85 6.66 12.17
CA VAL A 6 18.07 5.56 11.57
C VAL A 6 18.94 4.34 11.29
N PRO A 7 20.08 4.44 10.57
CA PRO A 7 20.92 3.27 10.35
C PRO A 7 21.43 2.69 11.67
N LEU A 8 21.82 3.52 12.64
CA LEU A 8 22.28 3.06 13.95
C LEU A 8 21.22 2.23 14.69
N LEU A 9 19.97 2.71 14.72
CA LEU A 9 18.86 2.00 15.37
C LEU A 9 18.55 0.67 14.68
N ASN A 10 18.70 0.59 13.35
CA ASN A 10 18.45 -0.63 12.60
C ASN A 10 19.62 -1.64 12.70
N THR A 11 20.86 -1.16 12.83
CA THR A 11 22.04 -2.04 12.91
C THR A 11 22.33 -2.54 14.32
N LEU A 12 21.84 -1.86 15.36
CA LEU A 12 22.12 -2.25 16.75
C LEU A 12 21.56 -3.64 17.10
N PRO A 13 20.30 -3.99 16.80
CA PRO A 13 19.78 -5.33 17.04
C PRO A 13 20.57 -6.42 16.29
N LEU A 14 21.01 -6.11 15.06
CA LEU A 14 21.83 -7.02 14.26
C LEU A 14 23.22 -7.21 14.88
N ALA A 15 23.86 -6.15 15.36
CA ALA A 15 25.15 -6.22 16.02
C ALA A 15 25.08 -7.04 17.32
N VAL A 16 24.00 -6.89 18.10
CA VAL A 16 23.76 -7.71 19.30
C VAL A 16 23.55 -9.17 18.92
N ALA A 17 22.75 -9.45 17.88
CA ALA A 17 22.53 -10.82 17.42
C ALA A 17 23.83 -11.51 16.98
N LEU A 18 24.66 -10.81 16.18
CA LEU A 18 25.96 -11.32 15.71
C LEU A 18 26.97 -11.53 16.84
N SER A 19 26.83 -10.81 17.97
CA SER A 19 27.67 -11.04 19.15
C SER A 19 27.29 -12.30 19.94
N LEU A 20 26.07 -12.80 19.76
CA LEU A 20 25.55 -13.99 20.44
C LEU A 20 25.66 -15.26 19.60
N ASP A 21 25.51 -15.13 18.28
CA ASP A 21 25.61 -16.23 17.33
C ASP A 21 26.13 -15.69 15.98
N ASP A 22 27.33 -16.12 15.60
CA ASP A 22 27.99 -15.70 14.36
C ASP A 22 27.69 -16.64 13.19
N VAL A 23 27.01 -17.76 13.42
CA VAL A 23 26.74 -18.78 12.40
C VAL A 23 25.57 -18.37 11.51
N PRO A 24 25.77 -18.06 10.21
CA PRO A 24 24.72 -17.53 9.34
C PRO A 24 23.55 -18.51 9.11
N SER A 25 23.81 -19.82 9.19
CA SER A 25 22.79 -20.85 8.94
C SER A 25 21.71 -20.93 10.02
N HIS A 26 21.92 -20.36 11.20
CA HIS A 26 20.90 -20.32 12.25
C HIS A 26 19.87 -19.21 12.06
N TYR A 27 20.14 -18.21 11.21
CA TYR A 27 19.29 -17.05 11.03
C TYR A 27 18.06 -17.38 10.17
N THR A 28 17.03 -17.93 10.81
CA THR A 28 15.72 -18.21 10.21
C THR A 28 14.64 -17.25 10.73
N ALA A 29 13.47 -17.27 10.09
CA ALA A 29 12.33 -16.46 10.53
C ALA A 29 11.97 -16.79 11.99
N GLY A 30 11.95 -15.77 12.85
CA GLY A 30 11.68 -15.93 14.29
C GLY A 30 12.88 -16.29 15.16
N TYR A 31 14.09 -16.49 14.59
CA TYR A 31 15.29 -16.83 15.36
C TYR A 31 15.68 -15.77 16.39
N PHE A 32 15.35 -14.50 16.13
CA PHE A 32 15.54 -13.40 17.08
C PHE A 32 14.83 -13.62 18.43
N ASN A 33 13.73 -14.38 18.48
CA ASN A 33 13.06 -14.74 19.73
C ASN A 33 13.94 -15.67 20.59
N VAL A 34 14.60 -16.63 19.95
CA VAL A 34 15.55 -17.55 20.60
C VAL A 34 16.75 -16.76 21.13
N LEU A 35 17.27 -15.82 20.35
CA LEU A 35 18.36 -14.93 20.78
C LEU A 35 17.93 -14.03 21.95
N ALA A 36 16.74 -13.45 21.90
CA ALA A 36 16.18 -12.64 22.99
C ALA A 36 16.08 -13.46 24.30
N ARG A 37 15.63 -14.71 24.20
CA ARG A 37 15.58 -15.63 25.33
C ARG A 37 16.95 -15.96 25.90
N ARG A 38 17.97 -16.16 25.04
CA ARG A 38 19.36 -16.38 25.48
C ARG A 38 19.97 -15.14 26.14
N LEU A 39 19.63 -13.95 25.67
CA LEU A 39 20.19 -12.69 26.15
C LEU A 39 19.64 -12.28 27.53
N ALA A 40 18.32 -12.35 27.73
CA ALA A 40 17.67 -11.81 28.93
C ALA A 40 16.55 -12.69 29.50
N GLY A 41 16.49 -13.96 29.10
CA GLY A 41 15.50 -14.92 29.59
C GLY A 41 14.11 -14.78 28.98
N THR A 42 13.15 -15.50 29.54
CA THR A 42 11.78 -15.65 28.98
C THR A 42 10.98 -14.35 28.95
N TRP A 43 11.29 -13.39 29.83
CA TRP A 43 10.58 -12.11 29.84
C TRP A 43 10.82 -11.30 28.56
N LEU A 44 12.07 -11.23 28.10
CA LEU A 44 12.42 -10.50 26.87
C LEU A 44 11.87 -11.23 25.63
N ASP A 45 11.84 -12.56 25.64
CA ASP A 45 11.23 -13.38 24.59
C ASP A 45 9.75 -13.00 24.38
N TYR A 46 8.94 -13.03 25.45
CA TYR A 46 7.52 -12.64 25.36
C TYR A 46 7.34 -11.17 24.96
N GLY A 47 8.13 -10.26 25.55
CA GLY A 47 8.05 -8.84 25.22
C GLY A 47 8.36 -8.58 23.74
N PHE A 48 9.38 -9.25 23.20
CA PHE A 48 9.76 -9.14 21.80
C PHE A 48 8.72 -9.75 20.86
N GLN A 49 8.16 -10.92 21.20
CA GLN A 49 7.09 -11.54 20.41
C GLN A 49 5.83 -10.67 20.34
N VAL A 50 5.37 -10.12 21.48
CA VAL A 50 4.21 -9.22 21.50
C VAL A 50 4.50 -7.95 20.72
N GLY A 51 5.67 -7.33 20.93
CA GLY A 51 6.08 -6.14 20.20
C GLY A 51 6.15 -6.35 18.69
N ALA A 52 6.72 -7.48 18.25
CA ALA A 52 6.82 -7.83 16.84
C ALA A 52 5.44 -8.02 16.20
N ASN A 53 4.53 -8.75 16.86
CA ASN A 53 3.17 -8.96 16.35
C ASN A 53 2.37 -7.65 16.26
N VAL A 54 2.44 -6.80 17.28
CA VAL A 54 1.78 -5.48 17.26
C VAL A 54 2.34 -4.60 16.14
N CYS A 55 3.66 -4.60 15.94
CA CYS A 55 4.31 -3.89 14.85
C CYS A 55 3.85 -4.38 13.48
N LEU A 56 3.77 -5.71 13.28
CA LEU A 56 3.29 -6.32 12.03
C LEU A 56 1.84 -5.96 11.73
N ILE A 57 0.95 -6.00 12.73
CA ILE A 57 -0.46 -5.59 12.57
C ILE A 57 -0.53 -4.11 12.16
N GLY A 58 0.23 -3.24 12.83
CA GLY A 58 0.28 -1.81 12.51
C GLY A 58 0.79 -1.54 11.10
N LEU A 59 1.87 -2.21 10.69
CA LEU A 59 2.45 -2.09 9.35
C LEU A 59 1.48 -2.58 8.27
N TYR A 60 0.83 -3.72 8.49
CA TYR A 60 -0.17 -4.26 7.56
C TYR A 60 -1.35 -3.31 7.39
N ASN A 61 -1.91 -2.79 8.49
CA ASN A 61 -3.02 -1.84 8.43
C ASN A 61 -2.65 -0.56 7.66
N ALA A 62 -1.46 0.01 7.92
CA ALA A 62 -0.98 1.18 7.21
C ALA A 62 -0.76 0.91 5.71
N ALA A 63 -0.22 -0.26 5.37
CA ALA A 63 0.00 -0.66 3.98
C ALA A 63 -1.34 -0.88 3.25
N ALA A 64 -2.32 -1.52 3.89
CA ALA A 64 -3.64 -1.76 3.32
C ALA A 64 -4.37 -0.44 3.00
N LEU A 65 -4.40 0.50 3.95
CA LEU A 65 -5.00 1.83 3.73
C LEU A 65 -4.34 2.60 2.58
N THR A 66 -3.01 2.48 2.45
CA THR A 66 -2.26 3.12 1.36
C THR A 66 -2.60 2.49 0.01
N ALA A 67 -2.70 1.16 -0.05
CA ALA A 67 -3.05 0.43 -1.26
C ALA A 67 -4.47 0.77 -1.74
N GLU A 68 -5.45 0.80 -0.83
CA GLU A 68 -6.85 1.13 -1.13
C GLU A 68 -6.99 2.55 -1.71
N ARG A 69 -6.33 3.53 -1.11
CA ARG A 69 -6.34 4.92 -1.61
C ARG A 69 -5.67 5.04 -2.98
N SER A 70 -4.53 4.37 -3.17
CA SER A 70 -3.81 4.38 -4.44
C SER A 70 -4.67 3.77 -5.56
N LEU A 71 -5.38 2.68 -5.26
CA LEU A 71 -6.29 2.03 -6.19
C LEU A 71 -7.50 2.91 -6.52
N PHE A 72 -8.08 3.57 -5.50
CA PHE A 72 -9.15 4.55 -5.70
C PHE A 72 -8.73 5.66 -6.66
N PHE A 73 -7.56 6.29 -6.45
CA PHE A 73 -7.06 7.34 -7.34
C PHE A 73 -6.81 6.84 -8.76
N LEU A 74 -6.21 5.66 -8.93
CA LEU A 74 -5.94 5.08 -10.25
C LEU A 74 -7.23 4.85 -11.03
N ILE A 75 -8.24 4.30 -10.36
CA ILE A 75 -9.52 3.96 -10.98
C ILE A 75 -10.33 5.23 -11.27
N ASN A 76 -10.36 6.18 -10.34
CA ASN A 76 -11.07 7.44 -10.55
C ASN A 76 -10.45 8.26 -11.70
N GLU A 77 -9.12 8.28 -11.84
CA GLU A 77 -8.47 9.03 -12.92
C GLU A 77 -8.68 8.40 -14.31
N HIS A 78 -8.72 7.06 -14.41
CA HIS A 78 -8.75 6.36 -15.70
C HIS A 78 -10.12 5.81 -16.12
N TYR A 79 -11.01 5.51 -15.16
CA TYR A 79 -12.24 4.75 -15.39
C TYR A 79 -13.51 5.42 -14.84
N GLU A 80 -13.47 6.71 -14.52
CA GLU A 80 -14.61 7.49 -14.01
C GLU A 80 -15.90 7.24 -14.81
N LYS A 81 -15.81 7.35 -16.14
CA LYS A 81 -16.97 7.19 -17.04
C LYS A 81 -17.53 5.77 -17.06
N ASP A 82 -16.66 4.77 -16.95
CA ASP A 82 -17.08 3.36 -16.94
C ASP A 82 -17.76 3.02 -15.61
N LEU A 83 -17.29 3.59 -14.51
CA LEU A 83 -17.92 3.49 -13.19
C LEU A 83 -19.27 4.18 -13.13
N GLU A 84 -19.40 5.39 -13.68
CA GLU A 84 -20.69 6.10 -13.78
C GLU A 84 -21.68 5.31 -14.64
N ALA A 85 -21.23 4.72 -15.74
CA ALA A 85 -22.05 3.86 -16.58
C ALA A 85 -22.52 2.59 -15.84
N LEU A 86 -21.67 1.99 -15.00
CA LEU A 86 -22.04 0.85 -14.17
C LEU A 86 -23.00 1.25 -13.04
N ALA A 87 -22.77 2.38 -12.39
CA ALA A 87 -23.65 2.90 -11.34
C ALA A 87 -25.04 3.27 -11.86
N THR A 88 -25.13 3.88 -13.04
CA THR A 88 -26.41 4.21 -13.69
C THR A 88 -27.16 2.96 -14.16
N ARG A 89 -26.46 1.97 -14.75
CA ARG A 89 -27.07 0.68 -15.10
C ARG A 89 -27.56 -0.10 -13.89
N SER A 90 -26.80 -0.09 -12.81
CA SER A 90 -27.19 -0.74 -11.54
C SER A 90 -28.48 -0.13 -10.99
N LYS A 91 -28.67 1.20 -11.04
CA LYS A 91 -29.92 1.84 -10.61
C LYS A 91 -31.15 1.48 -11.47
N GLN A 92 -30.93 1.04 -12.71
CA GLN A 92 -31.99 0.65 -13.64
C GLN A 92 -32.36 -0.84 -13.54
N GLY A 93 -31.46 -1.67 -12.99
CA GLY A 93 -31.72 -3.07 -12.68
C GLY A 93 -32.51 -3.19 -11.37
N GLY A 94 -33.74 -3.68 -11.43
CA GLY A 94 -34.56 -3.95 -10.24
C GLY A 94 -34.23 -5.27 -9.54
N ARG A 95 -33.04 -5.86 -9.74
CA ARG A 95 -32.67 -7.16 -9.15
C ARG A 95 -31.88 -6.94 -7.85
N GLY A 96 -32.06 -7.82 -6.85
CA GLY A 96 -31.38 -7.70 -5.55
C GLY A 96 -29.84 -7.64 -5.61
N THR A 97 -29.23 -8.12 -6.70
CA THR A 97 -27.80 -7.94 -7.02
C THR A 97 -27.39 -6.47 -7.19
N ASP A 98 -28.31 -5.62 -7.62
CA ASP A 98 -28.07 -4.20 -7.86
C ASP A 98 -27.97 -3.40 -6.55
N VAL A 99 -28.65 -3.84 -5.48
CA VAL A 99 -28.55 -3.22 -4.16
C VAL A 99 -27.16 -3.43 -3.56
N VAL A 100 -26.62 -4.65 -3.68
CA VAL A 100 -25.27 -4.97 -3.19
C VAL A 100 -24.21 -4.23 -3.99
N LEU A 101 -24.34 -4.21 -5.32
CA LEU A 101 -23.39 -3.51 -6.18
C LEU A 101 -23.39 -1.99 -5.92
N ASN A 102 -24.59 -1.40 -5.77
CA ASN A 102 -24.72 0.01 -5.43
C ASN A 102 -24.14 0.32 -4.05
N TYR A 103 -24.29 -0.57 -3.06
CA TYR A 103 -23.63 -0.42 -1.76
C TYR A 103 -22.11 -0.52 -1.86
N LEU A 104 -21.59 -1.49 -2.63
CA LEU A 104 -20.15 -1.68 -2.84
C LEU A 104 -19.48 -0.51 -3.56
N LEU A 105 -20.21 0.14 -4.47
CA LEU A 105 -19.77 1.33 -5.21
C LEU A 105 -20.08 2.63 -4.48
N SER A 106 -20.98 2.62 -3.49
CA SER A 106 -21.30 3.81 -2.71
C SER A 106 -20.07 4.23 -1.92
N THR A 107 -19.58 5.43 -2.24
CA THR A 107 -18.48 6.04 -1.50
C THR A 107 -18.92 6.21 -0.06
N SER A 108 -18.27 5.49 0.85
CA SER A 108 -18.55 5.59 2.27
C SER A 108 -18.06 6.95 2.82
N GLN A 109 -18.50 7.33 4.02
CA GLN A 109 -18.11 8.61 4.65
C GLN A 109 -16.60 8.77 4.84
N THR A 110 -15.82 7.68 4.74
CA THR A 110 -14.35 7.68 4.84
C THR A 110 -13.64 7.94 3.51
N GLY A 111 -14.39 8.18 2.42
CA GLY A 111 -13.85 8.55 1.10
C GLY A 111 -13.31 7.40 0.26
N VAL A 112 -13.48 6.15 0.70
CA VAL A 112 -13.07 4.94 -0.05
C VAL A 112 -14.28 4.02 -0.19
N ALA A 113 -14.51 3.50 -1.40
CA ALA A 113 -15.60 2.55 -1.65
C ALA A 113 -15.25 1.15 -1.07
N PRO A 114 -16.20 0.45 -0.43
CA PRO A 114 -15.97 -0.89 0.13
C PRO A 114 -15.43 -1.92 -0.87
N LEU A 115 -15.74 -1.74 -2.17
CA LEU A 115 -15.21 -2.58 -3.23
C LEU A 115 -13.68 -2.69 -3.21
N TYR A 116 -12.97 -1.58 -3.01
CA TYR A 116 -11.50 -1.56 -3.01
C TYR A 116 -10.93 -2.31 -1.81
N ILE A 117 -11.58 -2.19 -0.66
CA ILE A 117 -11.23 -2.90 0.57
C ILE A 117 -11.37 -4.41 0.35
N ILE A 118 -12.51 -4.86 -0.16
CA ILE A 118 -12.78 -6.28 -0.42
C ILE A 118 -11.82 -6.82 -1.48
N PHE A 119 -11.56 -6.07 -2.54
CA PHE A 119 -10.63 -6.47 -3.58
C PHE A 119 -9.20 -6.64 -3.04
N ASN A 120 -8.71 -5.67 -2.26
CA ASN A 120 -7.41 -5.73 -1.63
C ASN A 120 -7.34 -6.90 -0.61
N ALA A 121 -8.37 -7.07 0.21
CA ALA A 121 -8.47 -8.18 1.17
C ALA A 121 -8.49 -9.55 0.47
N LEU A 122 -9.18 -9.67 -0.66
CA LEU A 122 -9.21 -10.90 -1.46
C LEU A 122 -7.82 -11.24 -2.00
N ILE A 123 -7.12 -10.26 -2.57
CA ILE A 123 -5.75 -10.44 -3.06
C ILE A 123 -4.82 -10.85 -1.91
N ALA A 124 -4.90 -10.15 -0.77
CA ALA A 124 -4.12 -10.48 0.41
C ALA A 124 -4.40 -11.91 0.91
N ALA A 125 -5.67 -12.32 0.97
CA ALA A 125 -6.06 -13.67 1.37
C ALA A 125 -5.51 -14.74 0.41
N LEU A 126 -5.48 -14.47 -0.90
CA LEU A 126 -4.86 -15.37 -1.89
C LEU A 126 -3.34 -15.45 -1.71
N LEU A 127 -2.68 -14.33 -1.43
CA LEU A 127 -1.24 -14.28 -1.20
C LEU A 127 -0.83 -15.00 0.09
N VAL A 128 -1.64 -14.98 1.15
CA VAL A 128 -1.34 -15.67 2.43
C VAL A 128 -1.13 -17.18 2.25
N TRP A 129 -1.65 -17.79 1.18
CA TRP A 129 -1.45 -19.21 0.89
C TRP A 129 -0.06 -19.54 0.34
N ALA A 130 0.71 -18.55 -0.12
CA ALA A 130 2.06 -18.77 -0.59
C ALA A 130 3.08 -18.69 0.57
N PRO A 131 4.18 -19.45 0.49
CA PRO A 131 5.18 -19.47 1.55
C PRO A 131 5.87 -18.10 1.69
N TYR A 132 6.25 -17.76 2.92
CA TYR A 132 6.82 -16.45 3.28
C TYR A 132 7.99 -16.03 2.37
N THR A 133 8.90 -16.97 2.08
CA THR A 133 10.06 -16.73 1.20
C THR A 133 9.64 -16.24 -0.18
N ILE A 134 8.62 -16.86 -0.77
CA ILE A 134 8.10 -16.48 -2.10
C ILE A 134 7.40 -15.13 -2.04
N LEU A 135 6.68 -14.81 -0.97
CA LEU A 135 6.05 -13.48 -0.80
C LEU A 135 7.10 -12.38 -0.76
N VAL A 136 8.17 -12.58 0.01
CA VAL A 136 9.26 -11.62 0.13
C VAL A 136 9.96 -11.46 -1.22
N GLU A 137 10.34 -12.57 -1.86
CA GLU A 137 10.98 -12.54 -3.19
C GLU A 137 10.09 -11.84 -4.22
N PHE A 138 8.80 -12.17 -4.27
CA PHE A 138 7.83 -11.54 -5.16
C PHE A 138 7.68 -10.04 -4.90
N SER A 139 7.61 -9.63 -3.63
CA SER A 139 7.52 -8.20 -3.28
C SER A 139 8.77 -7.43 -3.71
N MET A 140 9.95 -8.02 -3.55
CA MET A 140 11.22 -7.43 -3.97
C MET A 140 11.30 -7.36 -5.49
N LEU A 141 10.88 -8.41 -6.20
CA LEU A 141 10.80 -8.42 -7.67
C LEU A 141 9.82 -7.38 -8.21
N LEU A 142 8.66 -7.17 -7.58
CA LEU A 142 7.71 -6.12 -7.97
C LEU A 142 8.24 -4.71 -7.67
N SER A 143 9.08 -4.55 -6.65
CA SER A 143 9.68 -3.26 -6.30
C SER A 143 10.69 -2.78 -7.37
N VAL A 144 11.40 -3.71 -8.02
CA VAL A 144 12.41 -3.41 -9.05
C VAL A 144 11.86 -2.54 -10.19
N PRO A 145 10.82 -2.95 -10.95
CA PRO A 145 10.32 -2.14 -12.06
C PRO A 145 9.74 -0.81 -11.58
N SER A 146 9.15 -0.76 -10.37
CA SER A 146 8.65 0.49 -9.78
C SER A 146 9.80 1.48 -9.55
N ILE A 147 10.90 1.04 -8.93
CA ILE A 147 12.09 1.87 -8.70
C ILE A 147 12.72 2.29 -10.03
N LEU A 148 12.81 1.40 -11.02
CA LEU A 148 13.35 1.73 -12.34
C LEU A 148 12.50 2.79 -13.06
N LEU A 149 11.17 2.64 -13.04
CA LEU A 149 10.26 3.63 -13.63
C LEU A 149 10.32 4.97 -12.89
N PHE A 150 10.45 4.94 -11.56
CA PHE A 150 10.61 6.14 -10.75
C PHE A 150 11.91 6.89 -11.09
N MET A 151 13.04 6.18 -11.17
CA MET A 151 14.32 6.76 -11.58
C MET A 151 14.28 7.28 -13.02
N TRP A 152 13.66 6.53 -13.94
CA TRP A 152 13.47 6.95 -15.33
C TRP A 152 12.64 8.24 -15.43
N SER A 153 11.51 8.29 -14.73
CA SER A 153 10.63 9.47 -14.68
C SER A 153 11.37 10.69 -14.12
N PHE A 154 12.15 10.50 -13.05
CA PHE A 154 12.95 11.56 -12.46
C PHE A 154 13.96 12.17 -13.45
N VAL A 155 14.68 11.32 -14.20
CA VAL A 155 15.63 11.77 -15.23
C VAL A 155 14.89 12.42 -16.40
N ALA A 156 13.82 11.79 -16.90
CA ALA A 156 13.00 12.30 -18.00
C ALA A 156 12.45 13.70 -17.72
N LEU A 157 11.92 13.94 -16.50
CA LEU A 157 11.42 15.25 -16.09
C LEU A 157 12.53 16.31 -16.00
N ARG A 158 13.77 15.94 -15.69
CA ARG A 158 14.90 16.89 -15.68
C ARG A 158 15.37 17.27 -17.08
N VAL A 159 15.31 16.32 -18.02
CA VAL A 159 15.68 16.57 -19.42
C VAL A 159 14.58 17.37 -20.14
N GLN A 160 13.31 17.01 -19.95
CA GLN A 160 12.19 17.63 -20.66
C GLN A 160 11.82 19.02 -20.11
N GLN A 161 11.89 19.20 -18.78
CA GLN A 161 11.44 20.42 -18.12
C GLN A 161 12.52 21.00 -17.17
N PRO A 162 13.65 21.48 -17.71
CA PRO A 162 14.77 21.98 -16.91
C PRO A 162 14.47 23.33 -16.23
N LYS A 163 13.56 24.14 -16.80
CA LYS A 163 13.26 25.50 -16.33
C LYS A 163 12.12 25.61 -15.32
N VAL A 164 11.44 24.50 -14.99
CA VAL A 164 10.35 24.50 -13.99
C VAL A 164 10.91 24.89 -12.63
N ASN A 165 10.21 25.80 -11.92
CA ASN A 165 10.62 26.24 -10.60
C ASN A 165 10.44 25.09 -9.59
N ARG A 166 11.54 24.51 -9.12
CA ARG A 166 11.55 23.41 -8.14
C ARG A 166 11.91 23.98 -6.76
N PRO A 167 11.04 23.86 -5.75
CA PRO A 167 11.32 24.34 -4.38
C PRO A 167 12.60 23.74 -3.79
N PHE A 168 12.93 22.52 -4.18
CA PHE A 168 14.16 21.83 -3.81
C PHE A 168 14.95 21.43 -5.06
N ARG A 169 16.21 21.86 -5.17
CA ARG A 169 17.12 21.52 -6.26
C ARG A 169 18.32 20.75 -5.72
N ILE A 170 18.59 19.60 -6.33
CA ILE A 170 19.81 18.85 -6.04
C ILE A 170 20.99 19.65 -6.61
N PRO A 171 22.03 19.95 -5.80
CA PRO A 171 23.23 20.62 -6.29
C PRO A 171 23.91 19.78 -7.39
N GLY A 172 24.48 20.43 -8.40
CA GLY A 172 25.19 19.76 -9.52
C GLY A 172 24.35 19.41 -10.76
N GLY A 173 23.10 19.89 -10.84
CA GLY A 173 22.34 19.92 -12.09
C GLY A 173 21.90 18.55 -12.62
N ILE A 174 21.99 18.34 -13.94
CA ILE A 174 21.57 17.09 -14.60
C ILE A 174 22.60 15.99 -14.38
N ALA A 175 23.90 16.31 -14.42
CA ALA A 175 24.97 15.32 -14.25
C ALA A 175 24.87 14.60 -12.90
N THR A 176 24.72 15.35 -11.80
CA THR A 176 24.53 14.76 -10.47
C THR A 176 23.22 13.99 -10.35
N ALA A 177 22.15 14.45 -11.00
CA ALA A 177 20.89 13.72 -11.02
C ALA A 177 21.02 12.35 -11.71
N VAL A 178 21.70 12.30 -12.86
CA VAL A 178 21.99 11.04 -13.56
C VAL A 178 22.88 10.15 -12.69
N LEU A 179 23.98 10.68 -12.15
CA LEU A 179 24.91 9.91 -11.31
C LEU A 179 24.21 9.27 -10.09
N ILE A 180 23.35 10.02 -9.39
CA ILE A 180 22.61 9.51 -8.23
C ILE A 180 21.64 8.39 -8.65
N THR A 181 21.08 8.44 -9.86
CA THR A 181 20.16 7.40 -10.35
C THR A 181 20.87 6.11 -10.80
N VAL A 182 22.16 6.20 -11.19
CA VAL A 182 22.93 5.03 -11.65
C VAL A 182 23.07 3.98 -10.55
N VAL A 183 23.30 4.40 -9.31
CA VAL A 183 23.49 3.48 -8.17
C VAL A 183 22.27 2.59 -7.91
N PRO A 184 21.06 3.12 -7.65
CA PRO A 184 19.88 2.27 -7.43
C PRO A 184 19.51 1.46 -8.68
N VAL A 185 19.69 2.00 -9.90
CA VAL A 185 19.44 1.25 -11.13
C VAL A 185 20.38 0.04 -11.24
N ALA A 186 21.68 0.23 -10.96
CA ALA A 186 22.66 -0.86 -10.99
C ALA A 186 22.34 -1.94 -9.95
N ILE A 187 21.95 -1.55 -8.72
CA ILE A 187 21.54 -2.49 -7.67
C ILE A 187 20.28 -3.25 -8.09
N SER A 188 19.26 -2.56 -8.59
CA SER A 188 18.00 -3.17 -9.04
C SER A 188 18.20 -4.14 -10.21
N ILE A 189 19.04 -3.80 -11.19
CA ILE A 189 19.38 -4.68 -12.31
C ILE A 189 20.17 -5.89 -11.82
N SER A 190 21.13 -5.69 -10.92
CA SER A 190 21.94 -6.79 -10.36
C SER A 190 21.06 -7.77 -9.60
N TYR A 191 20.15 -7.27 -8.77
CA TYR A 191 19.18 -8.11 -8.05
C TYR A 191 18.28 -8.90 -9.00
N ALA A 192 17.69 -8.24 -10.00
CA ALA A 192 16.88 -8.91 -11.01
C ALA A 192 17.68 -9.98 -11.77
N ALA A 193 18.95 -9.71 -12.09
CA ALA A 193 19.84 -10.66 -12.74
C ALA A 193 20.10 -11.89 -11.86
N ILE A 194 20.42 -11.71 -10.57
CA ILE A 194 20.65 -12.82 -9.62
C ILE A 194 19.42 -13.72 -9.54
N VAL A 195 18.25 -13.12 -9.28
CA VAL A 195 17.00 -13.88 -9.16
C VAL A 195 16.66 -14.61 -10.46
N THR A 196 16.87 -13.96 -11.62
CA THR A 196 16.68 -14.60 -12.93
C THR A 196 17.68 -15.73 -13.18
N THR A 197 18.93 -15.60 -12.73
CA THR A 197 19.91 -16.70 -12.87
C THR A 197 19.58 -17.88 -11.97
N GLU A 198 19.07 -17.66 -10.75
CA GLU A 198 18.70 -18.75 -9.85
C GLU A 198 17.50 -19.56 -10.36
N SER A 199 16.49 -18.90 -10.94
CA SER A 199 15.37 -19.60 -11.57
C SER A 199 15.74 -20.34 -12.84
N LEU A 200 16.62 -19.79 -13.67
CA LEU A 200 17.04 -20.41 -14.93
C LEU A 200 18.02 -21.57 -14.73
N VAL A 201 18.90 -21.47 -13.71
CA VAL A 201 19.93 -22.48 -13.45
C VAL A 201 19.37 -23.73 -12.75
N GLY A 202 18.08 -23.71 -12.35
CA GLY A 202 17.28 -24.91 -12.06
C GLY A 202 18.09 -25.97 -11.33
N ARG A 203 18.47 -25.64 -10.08
CA ARG A 203 19.31 -26.42 -9.15
C ARG A 203 19.46 -27.88 -9.61
N ARG A 204 20.57 -28.19 -10.30
CA ARG A 204 20.93 -29.61 -10.56
C ARG A 204 20.83 -30.32 -9.21
N PRO A 205 20.05 -31.41 -9.09
CA PRO A 205 19.97 -32.12 -7.82
C PRO A 205 21.40 -32.52 -7.46
N ALA A 206 21.89 -31.96 -6.36
CA ALA A 206 23.13 -32.42 -5.78
C ALA A 206 22.97 -33.93 -5.60
N ARG A 207 23.90 -34.68 -6.18
CA ARG A 207 24.00 -36.12 -5.96
C ARG A 207 24.18 -36.27 -4.45
N VAL A 208 23.10 -36.63 -3.77
CA VAL A 208 23.12 -37.00 -2.35
C VAL A 208 23.90 -38.30 -2.30
N ASP A 209 25.21 -38.20 -2.13
CA ASP A 209 26.02 -39.32 -1.73
C ASP A 209 25.52 -39.74 -0.34
N LYS A 210 25.03 -40.97 -0.28
CA LYS A 210 24.36 -41.58 0.87
C LYS A 210 25.23 -41.50 2.13
N GLU A 211 24.99 -40.52 2.99
CA GLU A 211 25.30 -40.63 4.42
C GLU A 211 24.05 -41.12 5.17
N PRO A 212 24.17 -42.10 6.08
CA PRO A 212 23.02 -42.73 6.71
C PRO A 212 22.35 -41.81 7.75
N ALA A 213 21.19 -41.29 7.35
CA ALA A 213 19.94 -41.13 8.09
C ALA A 213 20.02 -40.70 9.58
N VAL A 214 19.96 -39.38 9.80
CA VAL A 214 19.14 -38.83 10.88
C VAL A 214 17.77 -38.53 10.27
N PRO A 215 16.65 -39.04 10.81
CA PRO A 215 15.32 -38.73 10.31
C PRO A 215 14.98 -37.31 10.76
N VAL A 216 15.38 -36.32 9.97
CA VAL A 216 14.76 -35.01 9.95
C VAL A 216 13.65 -35.12 8.92
N ASP A 217 12.41 -34.82 9.31
CA ASP A 217 11.27 -34.70 8.40
C ASP A 217 11.53 -33.51 7.45
N ASP A 218 12.38 -33.74 6.45
CA ASP A 218 12.64 -32.84 5.33
C ASP A 218 11.43 -32.90 4.39
N GLU A 219 10.44 -32.05 4.65
CA GLU A 219 9.53 -31.59 3.60
C GLU A 219 10.38 -30.96 2.50
N LYS A 220 10.75 -31.78 1.50
CA LYS A 220 11.37 -31.34 0.26
C LYS A 220 10.37 -30.42 -0.47
N GLU A 221 10.45 -29.13 -0.20
CA GLU A 221 9.79 -28.12 -1.01
C GLU A 221 10.34 -28.21 -2.44
N GLU A 222 9.50 -28.66 -3.38
CA GLU A 222 9.89 -28.83 -4.78
C GLU A 222 10.24 -27.46 -5.42
N PRO A 223 11.31 -27.39 -6.23
CA PRO A 223 11.79 -26.15 -6.88
C PRO A 223 10.81 -25.55 -7.92
N ALA A 224 9.66 -26.19 -8.13
CA ALA A 224 8.66 -25.77 -9.11
C ALA A 224 8.09 -24.38 -8.78
N TYR A 225 7.90 -24.05 -7.50
CA TYR A 225 7.27 -22.80 -7.07
C TYR A 225 8.07 -21.54 -7.41
N GLN A 226 9.40 -21.60 -7.36
CA GLN A 226 10.27 -20.46 -7.70
C GLN A 226 10.25 -20.16 -9.20
N ILE A 227 10.16 -21.20 -10.04
CA ILE A 227 10.02 -21.04 -11.49
C ILE A 227 8.65 -20.43 -11.83
N TYR A 228 7.59 -20.87 -11.16
CA TYR A 228 6.24 -20.32 -11.35
C TYR A 228 6.11 -18.86 -10.90
N SER A 229 6.72 -18.47 -9.77
CA SER A 229 6.68 -17.08 -9.30
C SER A 229 7.39 -16.13 -10.27
N MET A 230 8.54 -16.55 -10.82
CA MET A 230 9.27 -15.75 -11.81
C MET A 230 8.57 -15.66 -13.16
N LEU A 231 7.99 -16.77 -13.65
CA LEU A 231 7.13 -16.76 -14.83
C LEU A 231 5.91 -15.86 -14.62
N ALA A 232 5.28 -15.91 -13.45
CA ALA A 232 4.13 -15.06 -13.14
C ALA A 232 4.49 -13.57 -13.18
N VAL A 233 5.64 -13.16 -12.61
CA VAL A 233 6.10 -11.76 -12.67
C VAL A 233 6.41 -11.34 -14.11
N MET A 234 7.10 -12.18 -14.89
CA MET A 234 7.40 -11.88 -16.30
C MET A 234 6.13 -11.75 -17.14
N ILE A 235 5.19 -12.68 -16.99
CA ILE A 235 3.90 -12.66 -17.69
C ILE A 235 3.12 -11.41 -17.27
N PHE A 236 3.07 -11.10 -15.98
CA PHE A 236 2.40 -9.90 -15.47
C PHE A 236 3.01 -8.61 -16.02
N GLY A 237 4.34 -8.50 -16.05
CA GLY A 237 5.06 -7.38 -16.65
C GLY A 237 4.78 -7.23 -18.15
N LEU A 238 4.74 -8.34 -18.89
CA LEU A 238 4.40 -8.36 -20.32
C LEU A 238 2.94 -7.97 -20.57
N ILE A 239 2.01 -8.41 -19.71
CA ILE A 239 0.59 -8.01 -19.79
C ILE A 239 0.46 -6.51 -19.57
N ILE A 240 1.08 -5.94 -18.53
CA ILE A 240 1.08 -4.50 -18.28
C ILE A 240 1.66 -3.73 -19.47
N HIS A 241 2.78 -4.20 -20.04
CA HIS A 241 3.39 -3.57 -21.20
C HIS A 241 2.50 -3.66 -22.46
N ALA A 242 1.88 -4.81 -22.70
CA ALA A 242 0.95 -5.02 -23.80
C ALA A 242 -0.30 -4.13 -23.67
N ILE A 243 -0.82 -3.95 -22.45
CA ILE A 243 -1.94 -3.06 -22.16
C ILE A 243 -1.50 -1.60 -22.40
N GLY A 244 -0.39 -1.17 -21.81
CA GLY A 244 0.13 0.20 -21.95
C GLY A 244 0.45 0.59 -23.40
N SER A 245 1.08 -0.31 -24.16
CA SER A 245 1.39 -0.09 -25.59
C SER A 245 0.13 0.01 -26.45
N ARG A 246 -0.90 -0.82 -26.18
CA ARG A 246 -2.20 -0.71 -26.87
C ARG A 246 -2.89 0.61 -26.56
N PHE A 247 -2.84 1.09 -25.32
CA PHE A 247 -3.39 2.40 -24.96
C PHE A 247 -2.62 3.55 -25.62
N ALA A 248 -1.29 3.49 -25.66
CA ALA A 248 -0.47 4.49 -26.35
C ALA A 248 -0.78 4.57 -27.85
N VAL A 249 -0.94 3.43 -28.53
CA VAL A 249 -1.33 3.40 -29.95
C VAL A 249 -2.73 3.97 -30.16
N ARG A 250 -3.70 3.61 -29.30
CA ARG A 250 -5.06 4.16 -29.37
C ARG A 250 -5.07 5.67 -29.16
N ARG A 251 -4.26 6.19 -28.23
CA ARG A 251 -4.12 7.63 -28.00
C ARG A 251 -3.57 8.35 -29.23
N ARG A 252 -2.47 7.85 -29.82
CA ARG A 252 -1.92 8.41 -31.06
C ARG A 252 -2.92 8.38 -32.22
N ARG A 253 -3.73 7.32 -32.35
CA ARG A 253 -4.80 7.26 -33.36
C ARG A 253 -5.90 8.29 -33.10
N ARG A 254 -6.32 8.47 -31.85
CA ARG A 254 -7.32 9.50 -31.49
C ARG A 254 -6.80 10.91 -31.76
N GLU A 255 -5.56 11.19 -31.40
CA GLU A 255 -4.90 12.48 -31.69
C GLU A 255 -4.77 12.72 -33.21
N ALA A 256 -4.41 11.68 -33.99
CA ALA A 256 -4.33 11.79 -35.45
C ALA A 256 -5.70 11.99 -36.12
N ILE A 257 -6.75 11.32 -35.63
CA ILE A 257 -8.12 11.50 -36.14
C ILE A 257 -8.65 12.88 -35.77
N ALA A 258 -8.40 13.35 -34.53
CA ALA A 258 -8.78 14.69 -34.10
C ALA A 258 -8.08 15.77 -34.94
N ALA A 259 -6.79 15.61 -35.21
CA ALA A 259 -6.04 16.52 -36.09
C ALA A 259 -6.52 16.46 -37.56
N ALA A 260 -7.00 15.31 -38.03
CA ALA A 260 -7.56 15.18 -39.38
C ALA A 260 -9.00 15.71 -39.50
N MET A 261 -9.76 15.68 -38.40
CA MET A 261 -11.12 16.21 -38.30
C MET A 261 -11.15 17.70 -37.97
N GLU A 262 -10.04 18.30 -37.56
CA GLU A 262 -9.93 19.75 -37.41
C GLU A 262 -10.19 20.38 -38.78
N PRO A 263 -11.39 20.94 -39.02
CA PRO A 263 -11.74 21.43 -40.32
C PRO A 263 -10.77 22.58 -40.60
N LYS A 264 -10.10 22.53 -41.76
CA LYS A 264 -9.44 23.71 -42.34
C LYS A 264 -10.53 24.73 -42.60
N LEU A 265 -10.91 25.47 -41.56
CA LEU A 265 -11.76 26.64 -41.68
C LEU A 265 -11.00 27.58 -42.61
N PRO A 266 -11.50 27.81 -43.83
CA PRO A 266 -10.87 28.77 -44.71
C PRO A 266 -10.83 30.09 -43.96
N ASN A 267 -9.62 30.66 -43.83
CA ASN A 267 -9.30 31.90 -43.15
C ASN A 267 -10.50 32.85 -43.09
N ALA A 268 -11.24 32.82 -41.98
CA ALA A 268 -12.27 33.81 -41.67
C ALA A 268 -11.59 35.09 -41.15
N HIS A 269 -10.67 35.64 -41.96
CA HIS A 269 -10.50 37.08 -41.98
C HIS A 269 -11.71 37.62 -42.75
N ILE A 270 -12.40 38.60 -42.17
CA ILE A 270 -13.60 39.26 -42.71
C ILE A 270 -14.89 38.52 -42.37
N LEU A 271 -15.38 38.70 -41.14
CA LEU A 271 -16.74 39.18 -40.88
C LEU A 271 -16.81 39.60 -39.40
N GLY A 272 -16.96 40.90 -39.18
CA GLY A 272 -17.07 41.50 -37.86
C GLY A 272 -18.28 40.94 -37.13
N TRP A 273 -18.02 40.17 -36.08
CA TRP A 273 -19.03 39.86 -35.08
C TRP A 273 -19.05 41.01 -34.08
N SER A 274 -19.92 41.98 -34.36
CA SER A 274 -20.40 42.94 -33.37
C SER A 274 -21.07 42.16 -32.25
N ARG A 275 -20.40 42.12 -31.11
CA ARG A 275 -20.87 41.69 -29.79
C ARG A 275 -22.25 42.32 -29.52
N ILE A 276 -23.30 41.52 -29.61
CA ILE A 276 -24.61 41.83 -29.03
C ILE A 276 -24.52 41.32 -27.59
N GLU A 277 -24.43 42.27 -26.66
CA GLU A 277 -24.68 42.07 -25.23
C GLU A 277 -26.17 41.70 -25.05
N GLY A 278 -26.41 40.39 -24.93
CA GLY A 278 -27.67 39.81 -24.51
C GLY A 278 -27.57 39.38 -23.05
N ASP A 279 -28.45 39.96 -22.26
CA ASP A 279 -28.64 39.88 -20.82
C ASP A 279 -29.23 38.53 -20.40
N ASP A 280 -28.42 37.57 -19.94
CA ASP A 280 -28.88 36.27 -19.43
C ASP A 280 -28.25 35.95 -18.06
N ASN A 281 -29.00 36.29 -17.02
CA ASN A 281 -28.71 36.11 -15.60
C ASN A 281 -28.90 34.65 -15.10
N GLU A 282 -28.84 33.63 -15.97
CA GLU A 282 -29.10 32.23 -15.59
C GLU A 282 -27.85 31.34 -15.50
N GLY A 283 -26.66 31.86 -15.81
CA GLY A 283 -25.41 31.08 -15.83
C GLY A 283 -24.58 31.09 -14.53
N GLU A 284 -24.94 31.91 -13.54
CA GLU A 284 -24.06 32.15 -12.38
C GLU A 284 -24.18 31.06 -11.28
N LEU A 285 -25.31 30.35 -11.21
CA LEU A 285 -25.53 29.27 -10.23
C LEU A 285 -24.77 27.97 -10.58
N ASP A 286 -24.60 27.65 -11.87
CA ASP A 286 -23.85 26.45 -12.26
C ASP A 286 -22.33 26.69 -12.25
N ALA A 287 -21.87 27.90 -12.55
CA ALA A 287 -20.45 28.23 -12.52
C ALA A 287 -19.86 28.24 -11.09
N LEU A 288 -20.65 28.63 -10.08
CA LEU A 288 -20.25 28.59 -8.67
C LEU A 288 -20.19 27.16 -8.13
N THR A 289 -21.13 26.31 -8.52
CA THR A 289 -21.19 24.91 -8.11
C THR A 289 -20.02 24.10 -8.69
N TRP A 290 -19.66 24.35 -9.95
CA TRP A 290 -18.52 23.71 -10.61
C TRP A 290 -17.15 24.24 -10.17
N ARG A 291 -17.05 25.50 -9.70
CA ARG A 291 -15.80 26.04 -9.12
C ARG A 291 -15.54 25.52 -7.71
N GLN A 292 -16.57 25.25 -6.91
CA GLN A 292 -16.40 24.66 -5.57
C GLN A 292 -15.91 23.21 -5.61
N MET A 293 -16.28 22.42 -6.63
CA MET A 293 -15.82 21.02 -6.76
C MET A 293 -14.37 20.89 -7.24
N ARG A 294 -13.77 21.94 -7.81
CA ARG A 294 -12.41 21.89 -8.40
C ARG A 294 -11.35 22.66 -7.63
N ALA A 295 -11.67 23.15 -6.43
CA ALA A 295 -10.67 23.75 -5.56
C ALA A 295 -9.62 22.68 -5.19
N PRO A 296 -8.32 22.90 -5.47
CA PRO A 296 -7.28 22.00 -5.03
C PRO A 296 -7.34 21.89 -3.50
N PHE A 297 -7.27 20.66 -3.00
CA PHE A 297 -7.27 20.34 -1.57
C PHE A 297 -6.15 21.14 -0.88
N THR A 298 -6.48 22.29 -0.31
CA THR A 298 -5.56 23.07 0.51
C THR A 298 -5.43 22.35 1.85
N PRO A 299 -4.21 22.03 2.30
CA PRO A 299 -3.98 21.29 3.56
C PRO A 299 -4.33 22.10 4.83
N GLU A 300 -4.99 23.26 4.73
CA GLU A 300 -5.46 24.06 5.86
C GLU A 300 -6.84 23.64 6.42
N MET A 301 -7.47 22.59 5.87
CA MET A 301 -8.72 22.03 6.42
C MET A 301 -8.52 20.87 7.40
N GLU A 302 -7.31 20.68 7.93
CA GLU A 302 -7.08 19.85 9.11
C GLU A 302 -7.05 20.75 10.35
N LEU A 303 -8.01 20.53 11.27
CA LEU A 303 -8.26 21.26 12.54
C LEU A 303 -9.33 22.38 12.51
N ARG A 304 -10.52 22.09 11.97
CA ARG A 304 -11.76 22.52 12.62
C ARG A 304 -12.49 21.29 13.17
N THR A 305 -11.97 20.72 14.24
CA THR A 305 -12.81 19.98 15.17
C THR A 305 -13.86 20.95 15.70
N PRO A 306 -15.17 20.64 15.65
CA PRO A 306 -16.13 21.41 16.42
C PRO A 306 -15.70 21.31 17.88
N SER A 307 -15.31 22.42 18.49
CA SER A 307 -15.11 22.51 19.93
C SER A 307 -16.48 22.31 20.57
N VAL A 308 -16.88 21.05 20.75
CA VAL A 308 -17.97 20.69 21.66
C VAL A 308 -17.48 21.15 23.03
N SER A 309 -18.09 22.23 23.50
CA SER A 309 -17.79 22.80 24.81
C SER A 309 -17.98 21.71 25.84
N LEU A 310 -16.95 21.45 26.65
CA LEU A 310 -16.98 20.45 27.74
C LEU A 310 -18.15 20.68 28.71
N LYS A 311 -18.73 21.89 28.74
CA LYS A 311 -19.96 22.19 29.48
C LYS A 311 -21.19 21.46 28.92
N THR A 312 -21.32 21.36 27.60
CA THR A 312 -22.50 20.74 26.96
C THR A 312 -22.53 19.23 27.21
N LEU A 313 -21.35 18.57 27.25
CA LEU A 313 -21.25 17.16 27.63
C LEU A 313 -21.36 16.90 29.14
N GLN A 314 -21.11 17.91 29.99
CA GLN A 314 -21.38 17.81 31.42
C GLN A 314 -22.87 17.99 31.74
N ASP A 315 -23.56 18.88 31.03
CA ASP A 315 -24.98 19.14 31.23
C ASP A 315 -25.85 17.96 30.71
N GLU A 316 -25.51 17.35 29.56
CA GLU A 316 -26.19 16.12 29.10
C GLU A 316 -25.94 14.91 30.02
N ARG A 317 -24.80 14.88 30.72
CA ARG A 317 -24.47 13.81 31.68
C ARG A 317 -25.15 14.01 33.03
N SER A 318 -25.40 15.24 33.47
CA SER A 318 -26.17 15.51 34.70
C SER A 318 -27.65 15.19 34.52
N ASP A 319 -28.22 15.46 33.34
CA ASP A 319 -29.62 15.20 33.06
C ASP A 319 -29.90 13.70 32.98
N SER A 320 -28.98 12.92 32.39
CA SER A 320 -29.10 11.45 32.29
C SER A 320 -28.85 10.70 33.61
N LEU A 321 -28.16 11.31 34.58
CA LEU A 321 -27.99 10.74 35.93
C LEU A 321 -29.14 11.09 36.89
N SER A 322 -29.95 12.10 36.57
CA SER A 322 -31.12 12.48 37.38
C SER A 322 -32.38 11.66 37.08
N SER A 323 -32.42 10.92 35.96
CA SER A 323 -33.56 10.07 35.57
C SER A 323 -33.44 8.60 36.01
N LEU A 324 -32.34 8.22 36.67
CA LEU A 324 -32.18 6.89 37.28
C LEU A 324 -32.57 6.97 38.76
N GLY A 325 -33.83 6.59 39.03
CA GLY A 325 -34.37 6.50 40.39
C GLY A 325 -33.58 5.53 41.29
N PRO A 326 -33.77 5.61 42.62
CA PRO A 326 -32.96 4.87 43.57
C PRO A 326 -33.45 3.43 43.65
N SER A 327 -32.66 2.48 43.16
CA SER A 327 -32.87 1.08 43.52
C SER A 327 -31.59 0.26 43.44
N MET A 328 -31.35 -0.43 44.55
CA MET A 328 -30.56 -1.65 44.69
C MET A 328 -29.04 -1.51 44.90
N ALA A 329 -28.72 -1.53 46.19
CA ALA A 329 -27.43 -1.90 46.75
C ALA A 329 -26.92 -3.24 46.18
N ILE A 330 -25.66 -3.25 45.73
CA ILE A 330 -24.83 -4.44 45.57
C ILE A 330 -23.46 -4.09 46.17
N GLU A 331 -23.44 -3.93 47.50
CA GLU A 331 -22.27 -4.31 48.31
C GLU A 331 -22.46 -5.80 48.59
N ASP A 332 -21.60 -6.66 48.04
CA ASP A 332 -21.26 -8.03 48.50
C ASP A 332 -20.83 -8.95 47.33
N ALA A 333 -19.73 -8.60 46.64
CA ALA A 333 -19.11 -9.52 45.68
C ALA A 333 -17.59 -9.38 45.54
N TYR A 334 -16.88 -8.99 46.60
CA TYR A 334 -15.41 -9.00 46.65
C TYR A 334 -14.89 -9.59 47.96
N ALA A 335 -15.24 -10.84 48.23
CA ALA A 335 -14.56 -11.66 49.22
C ALA A 335 -14.74 -13.15 48.89
N GLN A 336 -13.81 -13.72 48.11
CA GLN A 336 -13.39 -15.13 48.18
C GLN A 336 -12.33 -15.41 47.10
N VAL A 337 -11.06 -15.21 47.46
CA VAL A 337 -9.91 -15.83 46.78
C VAL A 337 -9.46 -16.98 47.69
N PRO A 338 -9.57 -18.26 47.28
CA PRO A 338 -9.01 -19.34 48.07
C PRO A 338 -7.52 -19.53 47.75
N ASP A 339 -6.70 -19.31 48.78
CA ASP A 339 -5.32 -19.79 48.87
C ASP A 339 -5.28 -21.31 48.76
N THR A 340 -4.66 -21.85 47.71
CA THR A 340 -4.15 -23.23 47.74
C THR A 340 -2.73 -23.30 47.20
N VAL A 341 -1.81 -23.18 48.15
CA VAL A 341 -0.42 -23.62 48.10
C VAL A 341 -0.38 -25.15 47.99
N GLY A 342 0.36 -25.70 47.02
CA GLY A 342 0.43 -27.14 46.81
C GLY A 342 1.64 -27.65 46.02
N LYS A 343 2.79 -27.73 46.71
CA LYS A 343 3.88 -28.72 46.59
C LYS A 343 4.40 -29.14 45.19
N ALA A 344 5.67 -28.78 44.98
CA ALA A 344 6.61 -29.40 44.06
C ALA A 344 6.81 -30.91 44.32
N ARG A 345 6.84 -31.70 43.24
CA ARG A 345 7.50 -33.02 43.16
C ARG A 345 8.34 -33.06 41.89
N SER A 346 9.63 -33.29 42.06
CA SER A 346 10.57 -33.73 41.03
C SER A 346 10.28 -35.18 40.61
N PRO A 347 10.65 -35.56 39.37
CA PRO A 347 11.07 -36.92 39.08
C PRO A 347 12.56 -36.98 38.70
N GLN A 348 13.18 -38.05 39.19
CA GLN A 348 14.47 -38.60 38.77
C GLN A 348 14.43 -39.13 37.34
#